data_AF-A0A200Q2T6-F1
#
_entry.id   AF-A0A200Q2T6-F1
#
_cell.length_a   1.000
_cell.length_b   1.000
_cell.length_c   1.000
_cell.angle_alpha   90.00
_cell.angle_beta   90.00
_cell.angle_gamma   90.00
#
_symmetry.space_group_name_H-M   'P 1'
#
loop_
_entity.id
_entity.type
_entity.pdbx_description
1 polymer ?
#
loop_
_entity_poly.entity_id
_entity_poly.type
_entity_poly.pdbx_seq_one_letter_code
_entity_poly.pdbx_strand_id
1 'polypeptide(L)'
;MSSKRKRRKGRRKIEIKRIEKEDARQVTFSKRRVGLKTLLIWPPSTDTVVDRYLSGGNYASQNNVGGVHPHVGARVRDLNRQYTEALNELDAEKKRGVELEKVRRDSRNQHWWEKPIEELGLQELELLQSLSR
;
A
#
# COMPACT_ATOMS: atom_id res chain seq x y z
N MET A 1 -33.90 57.43 28.10
CA MET A 1 -32.43 57.62 28.09
C MET A 1 -31.82 56.63 27.09
N SER A 2 -31.26 57.12 25.98
CA SER A 2 -30.66 56.25 24.94
C SER A 2 -29.25 55.83 25.35
N SER A 3 -29.04 54.53 25.58
CA SER A 3 -27.73 53.97 25.90
C SER A 3 -26.82 54.00 24.67
N LYS A 4 -25.73 54.78 24.73
CA LYS A 4 -24.72 54.85 23.66
C LYS A 4 -24.05 53.47 23.51
N ARG A 5 -24.25 52.82 22.36
CA ARG A 5 -23.59 51.55 22.01
C ARG A 5 -22.06 51.71 21.96
N LYS A 6 -21.34 50.94 22.77
CA LYS A 6 -19.87 50.91 22.77
C LYS A 6 -19.35 50.30 21.46
N ARG A 7 -18.52 51.04 20.73
CA ARG A 7 -17.90 50.57 19.48
C ARG A 7 -16.89 49.45 19.76
N ARG A 8 -16.83 48.44 18.88
CA ARG A 8 -15.85 47.35 18.97
C ARG A 8 -14.45 47.87 18.67
N LYS A 9 -13.43 47.29 19.30
CA LYS A 9 -12.01 47.68 19.15
C LYS A 9 -11.39 47.37 17.77
N GLY A 10 -12.17 46.91 16.80
CA GLY A 10 -11.67 46.53 15.46
C GLY A 10 -10.78 45.28 15.46
N ARG A 11 -10.16 45.01 14.31
CA ARG A 11 -9.22 43.89 14.11
C ARG A 11 -7.90 44.22 14.80
N ARG A 12 -7.40 43.29 15.64
CA ARG A 12 -6.09 43.40 16.31
C ARG A 12 -5.14 42.34 15.76
N LYS A 13 -3.84 42.67 15.72
CA LYS A 13 -2.78 41.71 15.39
C LYS A 13 -2.69 40.65 16.49
N ILE A 14 -2.50 39.40 16.10
CA ILE A 14 -2.29 38.26 17.00
C ILE A 14 -1.04 37.51 16.56
N GLU A 15 -0.38 36.82 17.49
CA GLU A 15 0.75 35.95 17.20
C GLU A 15 0.32 34.71 16.40
N ILE A 16 1.21 34.19 15.55
CA ILE A 16 1.01 32.93 14.84
C ILE A 16 1.43 31.78 15.75
N LYS A 17 0.59 31.52 16.75
CA LYS A 17 0.70 30.41 17.71
C LYS A 17 -0.70 29.82 17.94
N ARG A 18 -0.77 28.69 18.64
CA ARG A 18 -2.04 28.09 19.03
C ARG A 18 -2.84 29.08 19.89
N ILE A 19 -4.10 29.33 19.53
CA ILE A 19 -5.01 30.17 20.33
C ILE A 19 -5.51 29.33 21.48
N GLU A 20 -5.18 29.64 22.73
CA GLU A 20 -5.55 28.75 23.85
C GLU A 20 -7.05 28.73 24.17
N LYS A 21 -7.75 29.86 24.03
CA LYS A 21 -9.20 29.92 24.25
C LYS A 21 -9.96 29.21 23.12
N GLU A 22 -10.69 28.15 23.46
CA GLU A 22 -11.39 27.30 22.49
C GLU A 22 -12.43 28.05 21.64
N ASP A 23 -13.30 28.86 22.25
CA ASP A 23 -14.30 29.65 21.49
C ASP A 23 -13.63 30.56 20.46
N ALA A 24 -12.52 31.19 20.85
CA ALA A 24 -11.77 32.09 19.98
C ALA A 24 -11.06 31.32 18.87
N ARG A 25 -10.56 30.11 19.17
CA ARG A 25 -9.94 29.18 18.22
C ARG A 25 -10.96 28.72 17.17
N GLN A 26 -12.15 28.27 17.58
CA GLN A 26 -13.22 27.82 16.69
C GLN A 26 -13.74 28.93 15.78
N VAL A 27 -13.97 30.13 16.35
CA VAL A 27 -14.38 31.30 15.57
C VAL A 27 -13.29 31.70 14.57
N THR A 28 -12.02 31.71 14.99
CA THR A 28 -10.90 32.05 14.12
C THR A 28 -10.73 31.04 12.98
N PHE A 29 -10.80 29.75 13.28
CA PHE A 29 -10.76 28.69 12.27
C PHE A 29 -11.87 28.88 11.24
N SER A 30 -13.11 29.07 11.69
CA SER A 30 -14.26 29.25 10.81
C SER A 30 -14.09 30.47 9.90
N LYS A 31 -13.64 31.61 10.43
CA LYS A 31 -13.42 32.83 9.63
C LYS A 31 -12.25 32.73 8.67
N ARG A 32 -11.13 32.12 9.08
CA ARG A 32 -9.96 31.91 8.21
C ARG A 32 -10.25 30.89 7.12
N ARG A 33 -10.93 29.77 7.45
CA ARG A 33 -11.31 28.72 6.51
C ARG A 33 -12.17 29.27 5.38
N VAL A 34 -13.13 30.15 5.67
CA VAL A 34 -13.97 30.76 4.62
C VAL A 34 -13.12 31.55 3.63
N GLY A 35 -12.20 32.39 4.11
CA GLY A 35 -11.31 33.18 3.24
C GLY A 35 -10.32 32.33 2.43
N LEU A 36 -9.86 31.21 3.00
CA LEU A 36 -9.00 30.24 2.29
C LEU A 36 -9.79 29.40 1.27
N LYS A 37 -11.03 29.01 1.61
CA LYS A 37 -11.90 28.23 0.72
C LYS A 37 -12.29 29.04 -0.53
N THR A 38 -12.37 30.36 -0.42
CA THR A 38 -12.54 31.25 -1.58
C THR A 38 -11.28 31.42 -2.45
N LEU A 39 -10.09 31.03 -2.00
CA LEU A 39 -8.91 30.94 -2.89
C LEU A 39 -8.88 29.60 -3.65
N LEU A 40 -9.67 28.63 -3.19
CA LEU A 40 -9.92 27.35 -3.84
C LEU A 40 -11.25 27.37 -4.60
N ILE A 41 -11.61 28.47 -5.29
CA ILE A 41 -12.89 28.53 -6.02
C ILE A 41 -12.97 27.50 -7.16
N TRP A 42 -11.87 26.85 -7.53
CA TRP A 42 -11.88 25.59 -8.28
C TRP A 42 -10.61 24.79 -7.95
N PRO A 43 -10.62 23.86 -6.99
CA PRO A 43 -9.76 22.69 -7.13
C PRO A 43 -10.40 21.90 -8.28
N PRO A 44 -9.66 21.58 -9.35
CA PRO A 44 -10.16 20.56 -10.27
C PRO A 44 -10.46 19.30 -9.44
N SER A 45 -11.38 18.45 -9.89
CA SER A 45 -11.93 17.32 -9.11
C SER A 45 -10.87 16.59 -8.27
N THR A 46 -11.27 15.94 -7.17
CA THR A 46 -10.35 15.13 -6.33
C THR A 46 -9.37 14.31 -7.17
N ASP A 47 -9.85 13.77 -8.29
CA ASP A 47 -9.09 12.99 -9.25
C ASP A 47 -7.94 13.77 -9.89
N THR A 48 -8.13 15.05 -10.25
CA THR A 48 -7.03 15.86 -10.80
C THR A 48 -5.97 16.26 -9.77
N VAL A 49 -6.32 16.32 -8.49
CA VAL A 49 -5.35 16.55 -7.40
C VAL A 49 -4.54 15.29 -7.17
N VAL A 50 -5.21 14.13 -7.19
CA VAL A 50 -4.58 12.81 -7.11
C VAL A 50 -3.68 12.58 -8.32
N ASP A 51 -4.16 12.83 -9.54
CA ASP A 51 -3.38 12.70 -10.77
C ASP A 51 -2.18 13.63 -10.78
N ARG A 52 -2.30 14.88 -10.32
CA ARG A 52 -1.16 15.81 -10.21
C ARG A 52 -0.13 15.33 -9.20
N TYR A 53 -0.59 14.74 -8.09
CA TYR A 53 0.27 14.19 -7.05
C TYR A 53 1.03 12.96 -7.57
N LEU A 54 0.34 12.03 -8.22
CA LEU A 54 0.92 10.84 -8.81
C LEU A 54 1.83 11.17 -10.01
N SER A 55 1.53 12.23 -10.76
CA SER A 55 2.33 12.70 -11.90
C SER A 55 3.54 13.54 -11.52
N GLY A 56 3.85 13.70 -10.22
CA GLY A 56 5.11 14.33 -9.78
C GLY A 56 5.15 15.85 -9.92
N GLY A 57 3.99 16.53 -9.94
CA GLY A 57 3.91 17.95 -9.62
C GLY A 57 4.67 18.93 -10.53
N ASN A 58 4.73 18.72 -11.84
CA ASN A 58 5.34 19.70 -12.75
C ASN A 58 4.32 20.78 -13.17
N TYR A 59 4.25 21.90 -12.45
CA TYR A 59 3.37 23.05 -12.74
C TYR A 59 3.85 23.93 -13.91
N ALA A 60 4.96 23.59 -14.55
CA ALA A 60 5.56 24.37 -15.63
C ALA A 60 5.33 23.70 -17.01
N SER A 61 4.08 23.59 -17.45
CA SER A 61 3.75 23.50 -18.89
C SER A 61 2.25 23.67 -19.14
N GLN A 62 1.65 24.70 -18.56
CA GLN A 62 0.35 25.16 -19.05
C GLN A 62 0.59 25.94 -20.34
N ASN A 63 0.68 25.23 -21.47
CA ASN A 63 0.39 25.76 -22.81
C ASN A 63 0.25 24.67 -23.89
N ASN A 64 0.18 23.38 -23.55
CA ASN A 64 -0.23 22.37 -24.54
C ASN A 64 -1.42 21.56 -24.03
N VAL A 65 -2.56 21.85 -24.66
CA VAL A 65 -3.76 21.03 -24.64
C VAL A 65 -3.40 19.70 -25.30
N GLY A 66 -3.26 18.63 -24.53
CA GLY A 66 -3.19 17.29 -25.11
C GLY A 66 -2.44 16.27 -24.28
N GLY A 67 -3.17 15.28 -23.77
CA GLY A 67 -2.62 13.95 -23.50
C GLY A 67 -2.22 13.72 -22.05
N VAL A 68 -3.03 12.93 -21.35
CA VAL A 68 -2.58 11.99 -20.31
C VAL A 68 -1.25 11.40 -20.79
N HIS A 69 -0.14 11.66 -20.10
CA HIS A 69 1.16 11.21 -20.56
C HIS A 69 1.19 9.67 -20.51
N PRO A 70 1.14 8.94 -21.64
CA PRO A 70 0.91 7.49 -21.64
C PRO A 70 2.02 6.71 -20.94
N HIS A 71 3.20 7.32 -20.82
CA HIS A 71 4.40 6.70 -20.26
C HIS A 71 4.32 6.46 -18.74
N VAL A 72 3.73 7.36 -17.95
CA VAL A 72 3.64 7.18 -16.48
C VAL A 72 2.60 6.09 -16.18
N GLY A 73 1.44 6.15 -16.84
CA GLY A 73 0.40 5.13 -16.72
C GLY A 73 0.88 3.75 -17.20
N ALA A 74 1.69 3.69 -18.26
CA ALA A 74 2.32 2.47 -18.72
C ALA A 74 3.28 1.90 -17.66
N ARG A 75 4.16 2.74 -17.09
CA ARG A 75 5.10 2.34 -16.04
C ARG A 75 4.37 1.74 -14.82
N VAL A 76 3.31 2.38 -14.35
CA VAL A 76 2.53 1.88 -13.20
C VAL A 76 1.85 0.56 -13.52
N ARG A 77 1.29 0.40 -14.74
CA ARG A 77 0.70 -0.87 -15.17
C ARG A 77 1.72 -1.99 -15.27
N ASP A 78 2.91 -1.70 -15.80
CA ASP A 78 4.00 -2.67 -15.89
C ASP A 78 4.50 -3.09 -14.51
N LEU A 79 4.65 -2.16 -13.57
CA LEU A 79 5.01 -2.44 -12.18
C LEU A 79 3.96 -3.32 -11.49
N ASN A 80 2.67 -3.00 -11.66
CA ASN A 80 1.59 -3.81 -11.10
C ASN A 80 1.53 -5.22 -11.72
N ARG A 81 1.88 -5.35 -13.01
CA ARG A 81 2.00 -6.64 -13.68
C ARG A 81 3.12 -7.47 -13.06
N GLN A 82 4.31 -6.91 -12.94
CA GLN A 82 5.46 -7.58 -12.30
C GLN A 82 5.17 -7.99 -10.86
N TYR A 83 4.50 -7.13 -10.09
CA TYR A 83 4.08 -7.45 -8.73
C TYR A 83 3.13 -8.66 -8.69
N THR A 84 2.19 -8.73 -9.63
CA THR A 84 1.22 -9.84 -9.73
C THR A 84 1.91 -11.13 -10.16
N GLU A 85 2.83 -11.06 -11.12
CA GLU A 85 3.64 -12.20 -11.57
C GLU A 85 4.47 -12.78 -10.41
N ALA A 86 5.20 -11.93 -9.68
CA ALA A 86 6.00 -12.34 -8.52
C ALA A 86 5.15 -12.96 -7.39
N LEU A 87 3.93 -12.46 -7.17
CA LEU A 87 3.00 -13.05 -6.21
C LEU A 87 2.58 -14.47 -6.60
N ASN A 88 2.29 -14.69 -7.89
CA ASN A 88 1.90 -16.00 -8.39
C ASN A 88 3.05 -17.02 -8.30
N GLU A 89 4.27 -16.60 -8.63
CA GLU A 89 5.47 -17.44 -8.48
C GLU A 89 5.69 -17.85 -7.03
N LEU A 90 5.58 -16.90 -6.09
CA LEU A 90 5.70 -17.19 -4.67
C LEU A 90 4.64 -18.18 -4.18
N ASP A 91 3.40 -18.07 -4.65
CA ASP A 91 2.32 -18.98 -4.30
C ASP A 91 2.55 -20.39 -4.87
N ALA A 92 3.05 -20.49 -6.11
CA ALA A 92 3.45 -21.77 -6.70
C ALA A 92 4.57 -22.43 -5.89
N GLU A 93 5.54 -21.65 -5.40
CA GLU A 93 6.70 -22.17 -4.70
C GLU A 93 6.33 -22.65 -3.30
N LYS A 94 5.41 -21.94 -2.63
CA LYS A 94 4.80 -22.39 -1.39
C LYS A 94 4.03 -23.69 -1.57
N LYS A 95 3.23 -23.82 -2.64
CA LYS A 95 2.49 -25.05 -2.96
C LYS A 95 3.44 -26.23 -3.20
N ARG A 96 4.51 -26.03 -3.97
CA ARG A 96 5.57 -27.04 -4.19
C ARG A 96 6.23 -27.45 -2.88
N GLY A 97 6.54 -26.48 -2.01
CA GLY A 97 7.11 -26.76 -0.68
C GLY A 97 6.19 -27.60 0.20
N VAL A 98 4.89 -27.33 0.20
CA VAL A 98 3.89 -28.12 0.95
C VAL A 98 3.83 -29.56 0.42
N GLU A 99 3.85 -29.76 -0.90
CA GLU A 99 3.81 -31.10 -1.49
C GLU A 99 5.08 -31.88 -1.18
N LEU A 100 6.26 -31.25 -1.28
CA LEU A 100 7.54 -31.87 -0.89
C LEU A 100 7.57 -32.24 0.60
N GLU A 101 7.02 -31.40 1.48
CA GLU A 101 6.90 -31.71 2.90
C GLU A 101 5.94 -32.87 3.17
N LYS A 102 4.88 -32.98 2.37
CA LYS A 102 3.97 -34.14 2.43
C LYS A 102 4.69 -35.41 2.01
N VAL A 103 5.39 -35.41 0.87
CA VAL A 103 6.22 -36.54 0.41
C VAL A 103 7.28 -36.91 1.45
N ARG A 104 7.95 -35.92 2.06
CA ARG A 104 8.93 -36.15 3.12
C ARG A 104 8.30 -36.80 4.36
N ARG A 105 7.09 -36.38 4.73
CA ARG A 105 6.33 -36.97 5.85
C ARG A 105 5.87 -38.38 5.54
N ASP A 106 5.34 -38.61 4.33
CA ASP A 106 4.87 -39.91 3.87
C ASP A 106 6.04 -40.89 3.75
N SER A 107 7.21 -40.46 3.27
CA SER A 107 8.43 -41.26 3.26
C SER A 107 8.97 -41.54 4.67
N ARG A 108 8.86 -40.59 5.61
CA ARG A 108 9.24 -40.83 7.01
C ARG A 108 8.30 -41.82 7.71
N ASN A 109 7.03 -41.83 7.30
CA ASN A 109 6.02 -42.78 7.76
C ASN A 109 6.03 -44.10 6.98
N GLN A 110 6.65 -44.15 5.79
CA GLN A 110 6.96 -45.36 5.05
C GLN A 110 8.33 -45.86 5.49
N HIS A 111 8.34 -46.63 6.56
CA HIS A 111 9.50 -47.42 6.93
C HIS A 111 9.86 -48.35 5.77
N TRP A 112 10.95 -48.10 5.05
CA TRP A 112 11.34 -48.90 3.88
C TRP A 112 11.57 -50.39 4.21
N TRP A 113 11.79 -50.73 5.47
CA TRP A 113 11.85 -52.10 5.99
C TRP A 113 10.48 -52.77 6.25
N GLU A 114 9.37 -52.05 6.07
CA GLU A 114 7.99 -52.59 6.13
C GLU A 114 7.45 -52.97 4.74
N LYS A 115 8.20 -52.72 3.66
CA LYS A 115 7.82 -53.17 2.31
C LYS A 115 8.15 -54.66 2.12
N PRO A 116 7.30 -55.44 1.43
CA PRO A 116 7.60 -56.82 1.09
C PRO A 116 8.95 -56.92 0.33
N ILE A 117 9.73 -57.97 0.60
CA ILE A 117 11.07 -58.18 0.01
C ILE A 117 11.03 -58.19 -1.52
N GLU A 118 9.88 -58.54 -2.09
CA GLU A 118 9.63 -58.62 -3.53
C GLU A 118 9.59 -57.25 -4.23
N GLU A 119 9.43 -56.14 -3.48
CA GLU A 119 9.38 -54.77 -3.99
C GLU A 119 10.67 -53.96 -3.72
N LEU A 120 11.67 -54.56 -3.06
CA LEU A 120 12.95 -53.92 -2.75
C LEU A 120 13.95 -54.07 -3.90
N GLY A 121 14.63 -52.97 -4.24
CA GLY A 121 15.68 -52.95 -5.25
C GLY A 121 16.93 -53.74 -4.82
N LEU A 122 17.75 -54.12 -5.79
CA LEU A 122 18.95 -54.95 -5.56
C LEU A 122 19.89 -54.37 -4.48
N GLN A 123 20.09 -53.04 -4.50
CA GLN A 123 20.92 -52.32 -3.52
C GLN A 123 20.35 -52.34 -2.09
N GLU A 124 19.03 -52.39 -1.93
CA GLU A 124 18.36 -52.38 -0.63
C GLU A 124 18.42 -53.78 0.03
N LEU A 125 18.37 -54.83 -0.80
CA LEU A 125 18.55 -56.22 -0.38
C LEU A 125 19.98 -56.51 0.11
N GLU A 126 21.00 -55.99 -0.57
CA GLU A 126 22.39 -56.09 -0.12
C GLU A 126 22.60 -55.40 1.24
N LEU A 127 21.94 -54.25 1.46
CA LEU A 127 22.01 -53.51 2.72
C LEU A 127 21.38 -54.31 3.88
N LEU A 128 20.21 -54.92 3.69
CA LEU A 128 19.57 -55.79 4.70
C LEU A 128 20.41 -57.03 5.01
N GLN A 129 21.03 -57.63 3.99
CA GLN A 129 21.90 -58.78 4.18
C GLN A 129 23.15 -58.44 4.98
N SER A 130 23.67 -57.21 4.84
CA SER A 130 24.82 -56.73 5.62
C SER A 130 24.51 -56.46 7.09
N LEU A 131 23.28 -56.03 7.41
CA LEU A 131 22.79 -55.77 8.76
C LEU A 131 22.42 -57.07 9.53
N SER A 132 22.13 -58.15 8.81
CA SER A 132 21.73 -59.45 9.37
C SER A 132 22.92 -60.37 9.72
N ARG A 133 24.16 -59.99 9.41
CA ARG A 133 25.38 -60.74 9.77
C ARG A 133 25.95 -60.26 11.09
#